data_AF-A0A485NIR6-F1
#
_entry.id   AF-A0A485NIR6-F1
#
_cell.length_a   1.000
_cell.length_b   1.000
_cell.length_c   1.000
_cell.angle_alpha   90.00
_cell.angle_beta   90.00
_cell.angle_gamma   90.00
#
_symmetry.space_group_name_H-M   'P 1'
#
loop_
_entity.id
_entity.type
_entity.pdbx_description
1 polymer ?
#
loop_
_entity_poly.entity_id
_entity_poly.type
_entity_poly.pdbx_seq_one_letter_code
_entity_poly.pdbx_strand_id
1 'polypeptide(L)' 'MEAALLLEKKLKQALLDLHALGSARADPHLCDFLENHFPDEEAKLIKKMGDHLTYLRRLSGPHAGLGEYLFERLTLKHD' A
#
# COMPACT_ATOMS: atom_id res chain seq x y z
N MET A 1 3.73 -10.47 2.30
CA MET A 1 3.01 -9.18 2.36
C MET A 1 3.94 -8.01 2.72
N GLU A 2 4.92 -8.15 3.60
CA GLU A 2 5.89 -7.08 3.93
C GLU A 2 6.65 -6.55 2.71
N ALA A 3 7.14 -7.44 1.84
CA ALA A 3 7.82 -7.05 0.60
C ALA A 3 6.92 -6.21 -0.33
N ALA A 4 5.64 -6.57 -0.43
CA ALA A 4 4.67 -5.84 -1.24
C ALA A 4 4.37 -4.45 -0.62
N LEU A 5 4.20 -4.35 0.70
CA LEU A 5 4.03 -3.05 1.36
C LEU A 5 5.25 -2.15 1.17
N LEU A 6 6.46 -2.71 1.18
CA LEU A 6 7.68 -1.96 0.90
C LEU A 6 7.69 -1.45 -0.55
N LEU A 7 7.24 -2.27 -1.50
CA LEU A 7 7.12 -1.87 -2.90
C LEU A 7 6.13 -0.72 -3.08
N GLU A 8 4.94 -0.82 -2.49
CA GLU A 8 3.91 0.24 -2.54
C GLU A 8 4.41 1.56 -1.95
N LYS A 9 5.12 1.51 -0.81
CA LYS A 9 5.74 2.71 -0.22
C LYS A 9 6.78 3.34 -1.14
N LYS A 10 7.58 2.53 -1.83
CA LYS A 10 8.57 3.01 -2.81
C LYS A 10 7.90 3.63 -4.04
N LEU A 11 6.83 3.01 -4.53
CA LEU A 11 6.03 3.53 -5.65
C LEU A 11 5.45 4.90 -5.30
N LYS A 12 4.81 5.02 -4.14
CA LYS A 12 4.29 6.29 -3.63
C LYS A 12 5.37 7.37 -3.53
N GLN A 13 6.54 7.02 -3.02
CA GLN A 13 7.66 7.98 -2.95
C GLN A 13 8.09 8.43 -4.36
N ALA A 14 8.22 7.49 -5.31
CA ALA A 14 8.58 7.82 -6.68
C ALA A 14 7.55 8.75 -7.36
N LEU A 15 6.26 8.58 -7.07
CA LEU A 15 5.21 9.47 -7.57
C LEU A 15 5.26 10.87 -6.95
N LEU A 16 5.55 10.97 -5.65
CA LEU A 16 5.79 12.26 -5.00
C LEU A 16 7.01 12.97 -5.58
N ASP A 17 8.10 12.23 -5.83
CA ASP A 17 9.32 12.78 -6.43
C ASP A 17 9.05 13.25 -7.88
N LEU A 18 8.24 12.50 -8.64
CA LEU A 18 7.82 12.89 -9.99
C LEU A 18 6.92 14.13 -10.00
N HIS A 19 5.98 14.22 -9.05
CA HIS A 19 5.14 15.41 -8.88
C HIS A 19 5.97 16.65 -8.53
N ALA A 20 6.93 16.51 -7.61
CA ALA A 20 7.86 17.58 -7.26
C ALA A 20 8.68 18.03 -8.48
N LEU A 21 9.11 17.09 -9.33
CA LEU A 21 9.82 17.40 -10.57
C LEU A 21 8.92 18.14 -11.58
N GLY A 22 7.68 17.70 -11.77
CA GLY A 22 6.69 18.38 -12.62
C GLY A 22 6.44 19.81 -12.14
N SER A 23 6.27 19.99 -10.83
CA SER A 23 6.10 21.30 -10.19
C SER A 23 7.32 22.20 -10.42
N ALA A 24 8.54 21.67 -10.23
CA ALA A 24 9.79 22.41 -10.47
C ALA A 24 9.98 22.82 -11.95
N ARG A 25 9.40 22.05 -12.88
CA ARG A 25 9.43 22.34 -14.32
C ARG A 25 8.23 23.15 -14.81
N ALA A 26 7.34 23.56 -13.91
CA ALA A 26 6.10 24.26 -14.24
C ALA A 26 5.25 23.50 -15.28
N ASP A 27 5.13 22.17 -15.11
CA ASP A 27 4.27 21.30 -15.91
C ASP A 27 2.96 21.00 -15.16
N PRO A 28 1.92 21.85 -15.28
CA PRO A 28 0.66 21.66 -14.57
C PRO A 28 -0.11 20.44 -15.04
N HIS A 29 0.08 20.00 -16.30
CA HIS A 29 -0.62 18.84 -16.83
C HIS A 29 -0.10 17.54 -16.20
N LEU A 30 1.22 17.43 -16.02
CA LEU A 30 1.81 16.30 -15.31
C LEU A 30 1.34 16.25 -13.84
N CYS A 31 1.34 17.40 -13.15
CA CYS A 31 0.88 17.44 -11.75
C CYS A 31 -0.59 17.04 -11.61
N ASP A 32 -1.47 17.58 -12.45
CA ASP A 32 -2.91 17.26 -12.44
C ASP A 32 -3.16 15.77 -12.75
N PHE A 33 -2.44 15.19 -13.71
CA PHE A 33 -2.52 13.76 -13.99
C PHE A 33 -2.13 12.91 -12.78
N LEU A 34 -1.04 13.28 -12.08
CA LEU A 34 -0.58 12.52 -10.92
C LEU A 34 -1.57 12.63 -9.75
N GLU A 35 -2.12 13.82 -9.50
CA GLU A 35 -3.09 14.08 -8.43
C GLU A 35 -4.45 13.40 -8.66
N ASN A 36 -4.90 13.29 -9.91
CA ASN A 36 -6.21 12.70 -10.19
C ASN A 36 -6.21 11.17 -10.24
N HIS A 37 -5.08 10.53 -10.52
CA HIS A 37 -5.05 9.10 -10.84
C HIS A 37 -4.40 8.20 -9.80
N PHE A 38 -3.52 8.70 -8.93
CA PHE A 38 -2.68 7.86 -8.07
C PHE A 38 -2.83 8.02 -6.54
N PRO A 39 -3.21 9.17 -5.94
CA PRO A 39 -3.03 9.37 -4.50
C PRO A 39 -4.03 8.61 -3.61
N ASP A 40 -5.28 8.48 -4.03
CA ASP A 40 -6.33 7.91 -3.16
C ASP A 40 -6.26 6.39 -3.05
N GLU A 41 -6.08 5.69 -4.17
CA GLU A 41 -6.04 4.22 -4.18
C GLU A 41 -4.74 3.67 -3.57
N GLU A 42 -3.60 4.33 -3.79
CA GLU A 42 -2.34 3.93 -3.14
C GLU A 42 -2.37 4.13 -1.63
N ALA A 43 -2.95 5.23 -1.14
CA ALA A 43 -3.07 5.47 0.30
C ALA A 43 -3.97 4.44 0.98
N LYS A 44 -5.10 4.07 0.34
CA LYS A 44 -6.00 3.01 0.81
C LYS A 44 -5.29 1.65 0.83
N LEU A 45 -4.55 1.31 -0.23
CA LEU A 45 -3.83 0.04 -0.36
C LEU A 45 -2.74 -0.10 0.72
N ILE A 46 -1.90 0.91 0.90
CA ILE A 46 -0.85 0.92 1.92
C ILE A 46 -1.45 0.74 3.33
N LYS A 47 -2.56 1.41 3.63
CA LYS A 47 -3.26 1.27 4.90
C LYS A 47 -3.78 -0.15 5.09
N LYS A 48 -4.53 -0.67 4.12
CA LYS A 48 -5.10 -2.03 4.15
C LYS A 48 -4.01 -3.10 4.36
N MET A 49 -2.90 -2.99 3.64
CA MET A 49 -1.75 -3.89 3.80
C MET A 49 -1.06 -3.76 5.16
N GLY A 50 -0.98 -2.55 5.71
CA GLY A 50 -0.47 -2.30 7.07
C GLY A 50 -1.35 -2.94 8.15
N ASP A 51 -2.66 -2.83 8.01
CA ASP A 51 -3.64 -3.45 8.91
C ASP A 51 -3.54 -4.98 8.88
N HIS A 52 -3.44 -5.55 7.67
CA HIS A 52 -3.23 -6.99 7.47
C HIS A 52 -1.93 -7.50 8.11
N LEU A 53 -0.82 -6.78 7.94
CA LEU A 53 0.45 -7.14 8.57
C LEU A 53 0.38 -7.06 10.09
N THR A 54 -0.31 -6.06 10.64
CA THR A 54 -0.51 -5.92 12.08
C THR A 54 -1.32 -7.11 12.62
N TYR A 55 -2.36 -7.53 11.92
CA TYR A 55 -3.15 -8.71 12.27
C TYR A 55 -2.30 -10.00 12.25
N LEU A 56 -1.55 -10.25 11.17
CA LEU A 56 -0.68 -11.42 11.06
C LEU A 56 0.42 -11.46 12.15
N ARG A 57 1.02 -10.32 12.47
CA ARG A 57 2.01 -10.21 13.55
C ARG A 57 1.41 -10.52 14.92
N ARG A 58 0.15 -10.16 15.17
CA ARG A 58 -0.55 -10.52 16.43
C ARG A 58 -0.88 -12.00 16.54
N LEU A 59 -1.03 -12.69 15.41
CA LEU A 59 -1.26 -14.13 15.34
C LEU A 59 0.04 -14.95 15.32
N SER A 60 1.19 -14.28 15.36
CA SER A 60 2.51 -14.93 15.41
C SER A 60 2.68 -15.63 16.77
N GLY A 61 2.99 -16.93 16.74
CA GLY A 61 3.11 -17.76 17.95
C GLY A 61 2.95 -19.26 17.65
N PRO A 62 2.69 -20.10 18.67
CA PRO A 62 2.56 -21.56 18.50
C PRO A 62 1.48 -21.98 17.49
N HIS A 63 0.51 -21.10 17.22
CA HIS A 63 -0.59 -21.31 16.30
C HIS A 63 -0.48 -20.47 15.02
N ALA A 64 0.72 -19.99 14.66
CA ALA A 64 0.92 -19.12 13.48
C ALA A 64 0.30 -19.70 12.20
N GLY A 65 0.45 -21.01 11.96
CA GLY A 65 -0.15 -21.67 10.78
C GLY A 65 -1.69 -21.67 10.79
N LEU A 66 -2.32 -21.78 11.96
CA LEU A 66 -3.78 -21.63 12.09
C LEU A 66 -4.20 -20.17 11.83
N GLY A 67 -3.41 -19.22 12.33
CA GLY A 67 -3.62 -17.79 12.13
C GLY A 67 -3.56 -17.38 10.65
N GLU A 68 -2.56 -17.88 9.92
CA GLU A 68 -2.42 -17.66 8.47
C GLU A 68 -3.58 -18.28 7.68
N TYR A 69 -3.97 -19.51 8.01
CA TYR A 69 -5.11 -20.18 7.36
C TYR A 69 -6.44 -19.42 7.58
N LEU A 70 -6.69 -18.95 8.80
CA LEU A 70 -7.89 -18.15 9.10
C LEU A 70 -7.85 -16.78 8.42
N PHE A 71 -6.68 -16.14 8.37
CA PHE A 71 -6.49 -14.87 7.64
C PHE A 71 -6.79 -15.01 6.14
N GLU A 72 -6.29 -16.07 5.50
CA GLU A 72 -6.59 -16.32 4.10
C GLU A 72 -8.09 -16.51 3.86
N ARG A 73 -8.75 -17.31 4.70
CA ARG A 73 -10.17 -17.63 4.51
C ARG A 73 -11.13 -16.51 4.86
N LEU A 74 -10.84 -15.74 5.91
CA LEU A 74 -11.80 -14.78 6.47
C LEU A 74 -11.54 -13.35 6.01
N THR A 75 -10.31 -13.02 5.61
CA THR A 75 -9.94 -11.67 5.17
C THR A 75 -9.72 -11.64 3.66
N LEU A 76 -8.80 -12.45 3.13
CA LEU A 76 -8.42 -12.34 1.71
C LEU A 76 -9.48 -12.85 0.72
N LYS A 77 -10.29 -13.84 1.10
CA LYS A 77 -11.36 -14.40 0.23
C LYS A 77 -12.67 -13.61 0.26
N HIS A 78 -12.80 -12.65 1.18
CA HIS A 78 -14.00 -11.84 1.38
C HIS A 78 -13.78 -10.34 1.10
N ASP A 79 -12.54 -9.95 0.78
CA ASP A 79 -12.15 -8.67 0.19
C ASP A 79 -12.31 -8.68 -1.34
#